data_AF-A0A556TMA8-F1
#
_entry.id   AF-A0A556TMA8-F1
#
_cell.length_a   1.000
_cell.length_b   1.000
_cell.length_c   1.000
_cell.angle_alpha   90.00
_cell.angle_beta   90.00
_cell.angle_gamma   90.00
#
_symmetry.space_group_name_H-M   'P 1'
#
loop_
_entity.id
_entity.type
_entity.pdbx_description
1 polymer ?
#
loop_
_entity_poly.entity_id
_entity_poly.type
_entity_poly.pdbx_seq_one_letter_code
_entity_poly.pdbx_strand_id
1 'polypeptide(L)'
;MLSDDCFVHSDLQKSGHMIKMLITAAGLCNCGVSSEICSALSSALRSNPSHLRYLDLSMNKIGDSGVKILSTVLKNPHCKLVRLKLFDCLITEEGCAALISALRSNPSHLRDLYLSGNKLGDSGNKTLSEFKDNENYKLQTLW
;
A
#
# COMPACT_ATOMS: atom_id res chain seq x y z
N MET A 1 0.73 16.68 18.14
CA MET A 1 0.85 17.38 16.85
C MET A 1 0.76 16.31 15.76
N LEU A 2 -0.45 16.07 15.25
CA LEU A 2 -0.71 15.13 14.16
C LEU A 2 -0.85 15.96 12.89
N SER A 3 -0.02 15.68 11.87
CA SER A 3 0.03 16.47 10.64
C SER A 3 -1.25 16.30 9.79
N ASP A 4 -1.73 17.44 9.30
CA ASP A 4 -2.98 17.69 8.57
C ASP A 4 -2.98 17.27 7.08
N ASP A 5 -2.75 16.00 6.75
CA ASP A 5 -2.76 15.54 5.33
C ASP A 5 -3.67 14.32 5.07
N CYS A 6 -4.91 14.33 5.56
CA CYS A 6 -5.93 13.33 5.17
C CYS A 6 -6.89 13.93 4.12
N PHE A 7 -6.82 13.45 2.87
CA PHE A 7 -7.74 13.85 1.79
C PHE A 7 -9.12 13.19 1.97
N VAL A 8 -10.18 13.98 2.17
CA VAL A 8 -11.55 13.47 2.36
C VAL A 8 -12.23 13.07 1.04
N HIS A 9 -13.13 12.08 1.13
CA HIS A 9 -13.87 11.41 0.05
C HIS A 9 -14.44 12.33 -1.07
N SER A 10 -14.78 13.58 -0.76
CA SER A 10 -15.31 14.56 -1.73
C SER A 10 -14.30 15.05 -2.77
N ASP A 11 -12.99 14.92 -2.50
CA ASP A 11 -11.95 15.42 -3.40
C ASP A 11 -11.56 14.42 -4.50
N LEU A 12 -11.94 13.14 -4.33
CA LEU A 12 -11.69 12.06 -5.31
C LEU A 12 -12.64 12.08 -6.52
N GLN A 13 -13.83 12.70 -6.42
CA GLN A 13 -14.86 12.63 -7.47
C GLN A 13 -14.82 13.77 -8.51
N LYS A 14 -13.97 14.78 -8.34
CA LYS A 14 -13.86 15.87 -9.33
C LYS A 14 -13.01 15.38 -10.51
N SER A 15 -13.60 15.19 -11.68
CA SER A 15 -12.96 14.57 -12.86
C SER A 15 -11.68 15.27 -13.37
N GLY A 16 -11.44 16.53 -12.98
CA GLY A 16 -10.17 17.25 -13.21
C GLY A 16 -9.11 17.10 -12.10
N HIS A 17 -9.48 16.64 -10.91
CA HIS A 17 -8.56 16.42 -9.76
C HIS A 17 -7.93 15.03 -9.76
N MET A 18 -8.50 14.07 -10.48
CA MET A 18 -7.94 12.72 -10.64
C MET A 18 -6.53 12.75 -11.25
N ILE A 19 -6.22 13.77 -12.07
CA ILE A 19 -4.89 14.02 -12.65
C ILE A 19 -3.96 14.75 -11.65
N LYS A 20 -4.52 15.51 -10.70
CA LYS A 20 -3.75 16.23 -9.66
C LYS A 20 -3.46 15.38 -8.42
N MET A 21 -4.07 14.20 -8.29
CA MET A 21 -3.81 13.18 -7.28
C MET A 21 -2.40 12.54 -7.39
N LEU A 22 -1.61 12.99 -8.37
CA LEU A 22 -0.18 12.74 -8.58
C LEU A 22 0.75 13.47 -7.57
N ILE A 23 0.23 13.88 -6.40
CA ILE A 23 1.08 14.45 -5.35
C ILE A 23 1.85 13.31 -4.69
N THR A 24 3.15 13.53 -4.57
CA THR A 24 4.24 12.65 -4.14
C THR A 24 4.04 11.90 -2.80
N ALA A 25 2.92 12.08 -2.11
CA ALA A 25 2.48 11.28 -0.97
C ALA A 25 0.95 11.21 -0.97
N ALA A 26 0.36 10.07 -1.31
CA ALA A 26 -1.07 9.86 -1.14
C ALA A 26 -1.31 9.41 0.32
N GLY A 27 -1.66 10.37 1.18
CA GLY A 27 -2.17 10.11 2.53
C GLY A 27 -3.68 9.94 2.48
N LEU A 28 -4.15 8.69 2.48
CA LEU A 28 -5.58 8.37 2.54
C LEU A 28 -5.97 7.81 3.91
N CYS A 29 -5.19 8.10 4.95
CA CYS A 29 -5.40 7.54 6.29
C CYS A 29 -6.80 7.86 6.81
N ASN A 30 -7.55 6.86 7.27
CA ASN A 30 -8.91 7.01 7.82
C ASN A 30 -9.91 7.71 6.88
N CYS A 31 -9.78 7.54 5.56
CA CYS A 31 -10.62 8.21 4.56
C CYS A 31 -11.82 7.37 4.10
N GLY A 32 -12.07 6.21 4.73
CA GLY A 32 -13.16 5.31 4.34
C GLY A 32 -12.90 4.61 3.00
N VAL A 33 -11.63 4.35 2.68
CA VAL A 33 -11.23 3.67 1.43
C VAL A 33 -11.88 2.28 1.36
N SER A 34 -12.81 2.09 0.41
CA SER A 34 -13.40 0.81 0.05
C SER A 34 -12.63 0.11 -1.08
N SER A 35 -12.98 -1.12 -1.41
CA SER A 35 -12.39 -1.88 -2.52
C SER A 35 -12.58 -1.18 -3.89
N GLU A 36 -13.65 -0.41 -4.07
CA GLU A 36 -13.83 0.40 -5.28
C GLU A 36 -12.78 1.52 -5.38
N ILE A 37 -12.47 2.18 -4.26
CA ILE A 37 -11.44 3.22 -4.21
C ILE A 37 -10.05 2.61 -4.42
N CYS A 38 -9.78 1.42 -3.88
CA CYS A 38 -8.56 0.66 -4.22
C CYS A 38 -8.44 0.37 -5.72
N SER A 39 -9.57 0.09 -6.40
CA SER A 39 -9.58 -0.15 -7.84
C SER A 39 -9.28 1.13 -8.63
N ALA A 40 -9.85 2.26 -8.22
CA ALA A 40 -9.57 3.57 -8.81
C ALA A 40 -8.10 3.97 -8.60
N LEU A 41 -7.56 3.78 -7.39
CA LEU A 41 -6.14 3.98 -7.08
C LEU A 41 -5.26 3.09 -7.93
N SER A 42 -5.61 1.80 -8.06
CA SER A 42 -4.88 0.86 -8.89
C SER A 42 -4.83 1.29 -10.35
N SER A 43 -5.95 1.81 -10.87
CA SER A 43 -6.01 2.36 -12.23
C SER A 43 -5.10 3.59 -12.37
N ALA A 44 -5.21 4.56 -11.46
CA ALA A 44 -4.39 5.77 -11.45
C ALA A 44 -2.88 5.45 -11.37
N LEU A 45 -2.49 4.49 -10.53
CA LEU A 45 -1.11 4.06 -10.35
C LEU A 45 -0.58 3.27 -11.55
N ARG A 46 -1.43 2.51 -12.25
CA ARG A 46 -1.05 1.87 -13.51
C ARG A 46 -0.85 2.90 -14.63
N SER A 47 -1.65 3.96 -14.66
CA SER A 47 -1.53 5.02 -15.66
C SER A 47 -0.31 5.92 -15.45
N ASN A 48 0.19 6.06 -14.22
CA ASN A 48 1.40 6.84 -13.95
C ASN A 48 2.30 6.24 -12.83
N PRO A 49 2.95 5.09 -13.08
CA PRO A 49 3.61 4.28 -12.05
C PRO A 49 4.94 4.86 -11.53
N SER A 50 5.52 5.84 -12.23
CA SER A 50 6.88 6.34 -11.99
C SER A 50 6.98 7.35 -10.84
N HIS A 51 5.89 8.04 -10.47
CA HIS A 51 5.95 9.17 -9.54
C HIS A 51 5.54 8.83 -8.11
N LEU A 52 4.80 7.74 -7.87
CA LEU A 52 4.37 7.40 -6.52
C LEU A 52 5.55 6.78 -5.73
N ARG A 53 6.02 7.53 -4.74
CA ARG A 53 7.13 7.16 -3.87
C ARG A 53 6.70 6.73 -2.47
N TYR A 54 5.58 7.28 -1.99
CA TYR A 54 5.06 7.07 -0.64
C TYR A 54 3.54 6.89 -0.69
N LEU A 55 3.02 5.85 -0.03
CA LEU A 55 1.59 5.57 0.08
C LEU A 55 1.23 5.24 1.52
N ASP A 56 0.24 5.95 2.06
CA ASP A 56 -0.30 5.69 3.40
C ASP A 56 -1.80 5.42 3.32
N LEU A 57 -2.18 4.16 3.56
CA LEU A 57 -3.56 3.69 3.61
C LEU A 57 -3.97 3.30 5.03
N SER A 58 -3.20 3.69 6.05
CA SER A 58 -3.45 3.29 7.44
C SER A 58 -4.86 3.64 7.91
N MET A 59 -5.38 2.93 8.91
CA MET A 59 -6.72 3.15 9.49
C MET A 59 -7.86 3.06 8.48
N ASN A 60 -7.68 2.35 7.36
CA ASN A 60 -8.75 2.09 6.39
C ASN A 60 -9.11 0.62 6.35
N LYS A 61 -10.40 0.33 6.25
CA LYS A 61 -10.94 -1.04 6.17
C LYS A 61 -10.79 -1.65 4.76
N ILE A 62 -9.59 -1.57 4.18
CA ILE A 62 -9.31 -2.09 2.84
C ILE A 62 -9.31 -3.62 2.81
N GLY A 63 -8.94 -4.26 3.93
CA GLY A 63 -8.87 -5.71 4.08
C GLY A 63 -7.99 -6.40 3.03
N ASP A 64 -8.11 -7.73 2.94
CA ASP A 64 -7.31 -8.52 2.01
C ASP A 64 -7.66 -8.25 0.55
N SER A 65 -8.91 -7.89 0.24
CA SER A 65 -9.34 -7.57 -1.12
C SER A 65 -8.66 -6.30 -1.65
N GLY A 66 -8.60 -5.24 -0.84
CA GLY A 66 -7.87 -4.02 -1.16
C GLY A 66 -6.36 -4.26 -1.31
N VAL A 67 -5.78 -5.09 -0.43
CA VAL A 67 -4.36 -5.48 -0.56
C VAL A 67 -4.11 -6.31 -1.82
N LYS A 68 -4.99 -7.24 -2.19
CA LYS A 68 -4.87 -8.03 -3.43
C LYS A 68 -4.86 -7.09 -4.66
N ILE A 69 -5.68 -6.04 -4.66
CA ILE A 69 -5.66 -5.01 -5.71
C ILE A 69 -4.34 -4.24 -5.69
N LEU A 70 -3.88 -3.78 -4.53
CA LEU A 70 -2.59 -3.08 -4.39
C LEU A 70 -1.41 -3.94 -4.86
N SER A 71 -1.43 -5.23 -4.58
CA SER A 71 -0.43 -6.20 -5.02
C SER A 71 -0.32 -6.27 -6.55
N THR A 72 -1.40 -6.04 -7.30
CA THR A 72 -1.31 -5.95 -8.76
C THR A 72 -0.50 -4.74 -9.23
N VAL A 73 -0.55 -3.63 -8.47
CA VAL A 73 0.23 -2.42 -8.74
C VAL A 73 1.70 -2.64 -8.40
N LEU A 74 1.98 -3.26 -7.25
CA LEU A 74 3.35 -3.53 -6.79
C LEU A 74 4.10 -4.50 -7.72
N LYS A 75 3.38 -5.42 -8.37
CA LYS A 75 3.92 -6.31 -9.41
C LYS A 75 4.35 -5.58 -10.68
N ASN A 76 3.90 -4.34 -10.90
CA ASN A 76 4.29 -3.58 -12.09
C ASN A 76 5.78 -3.17 -11.99
N PRO A 77 6.64 -3.54 -12.96
CA PRO A 77 8.08 -3.26 -12.91
C PRO A 77 8.42 -1.76 -12.93
N HIS A 78 7.49 -0.92 -13.39
CA HIS A 78 7.64 0.53 -13.37
C HIS A 78 7.27 1.16 -12.04
N CYS A 79 6.68 0.41 -11.09
CA CYS A 79 6.35 0.91 -9.76
C CYS A 79 7.63 1.29 -9.01
N LYS A 80 7.71 2.55 -8.55
CA LYS A 80 8.84 3.09 -7.79
C LYS A 80 8.50 3.37 -6.33
N LEU A 81 7.50 2.67 -5.78
CA LEU A 81 7.11 2.86 -4.38
C LEU A 81 8.26 2.51 -3.45
N VAL A 82 8.51 3.38 -2.48
CA VAL A 82 9.58 3.21 -1.47
C VAL A 82 9.05 3.07 -0.06
N ARG A 83 7.88 3.64 0.24
CA ARG A 83 7.20 3.45 1.51
C ARG A 83 5.74 3.09 1.30
N LEU A 84 5.31 2.08 2.04
CA LEU A 84 3.92 1.65 2.14
C LEU A 84 3.51 1.53 3.60
N LYS A 85 2.47 2.26 3.99
CA LYS A 85 1.86 2.16 5.32
C LYS A 85 0.45 1.60 5.21
N LEU A 86 0.22 0.53 5.97
CA LEU A 86 -1.04 -0.21 6.04
C LEU A 86 -1.39 -0.51 7.50
N PHE A 87 -1.12 0.44 8.41
CA PHE A 87 -1.42 0.25 9.83
C PHE A 87 -2.92 0.11 10.06
N ASP A 88 -3.35 -0.87 10.86
CA ASP A 88 -4.77 -1.13 11.20
C ASP A 88 -5.71 -1.09 9.96
N CYS A 89 -5.41 -1.97 9.00
CA CYS A 89 -6.09 -2.04 7.70
C CYS A 89 -7.03 -3.25 7.56
N LEU A 90 -7.27 -3.99 8.64
CA LEU A 90 -8.00 -5.28 8.67
C LEU A 90 -7.37 -6.35 7.76
N ILE A 91 -6.04 -6.34 7.62
CA ILE A 91 -5.30 -7.31 6.80
C ILE A 91 -5.13 -8.61 7.59
N THR A 92 -5.30 -9.74 6.93
CA THR A 92 -5.08 -11.08 7.48
C THR A 92 -3.83 -11.73 6.88
N GLU A 93 -3.58 -12.99 7.23
CA GLU A 93 -2.52 -13.79 6.63
C GLU A 93 -2.62 -13.85 5.09
N GLU A 94 -3.82 -13.88 4.52
CA GLU A 94 -4.02 -13.96 3.07
C GLU A 94 -3.55 -12.69 2.35
N GLY A 95 -3.94 -11.53 2.84
CA GLY A 95 -3.52 -10.24 2.29
C GLY A 95 -2.02 -10.05 2.43
N CYS A 96 -1.45 -10.46 3.58
CA CYS A 96 -0.01 -10.45 3.81
C CYS A 96 0.74 -11.30 2.79
N ALA A 97 0.29 -12.54 2.56
CA ALA A 97 0.91 -13.44 1.58
C ALA A 97 0.84 -12.86 0.15
N ALA A 98 -0.31 -12.26 -0.22
CA ALA A 98 -0.47 -11.60 -1.51
C ALA A 98 0.50 -10.42 -1.69
N LEU A 99 0.69 -9.62 -0.65
CA LEU A 99 1.62 -8.49 -0.63
C LEU A 99 3.07 -8.96 -0.80
N ILE A 100 3.51 -9.95 -0.01
CA ILE A 100 4.87 -10.49 -0.11
C ILE A 100 5.13 -11.13 -1.46
N SER A 101 4.16 -11.86 -2.01
CA SER A 101 4.24 -12.41 -3.38
C SER A 101 4.51 -11.31 -4.41
N ALA A 102 3.80 -10.18 -4.31
CA ALA A 102 3.99 -9.04 -5.22
C ALA A 102 5.38 -8.42 -5.10
N LEU A 103 5.87 -8.22 -3.86
CA LEU A 103 7.19 -7.66 -3.60
C LEU A 103 8.34 -8.58 -4.07
N ARG A 104 8.15 -9.90 -4.08
CA ARG A 104 9.10 -10.85 -4.67
C ARG A 104 9.12 -10.80 -6.20
N SER A 105 7.95 -10.63 -6.84
CA SER A 105 7.85 -10.59 -8.30
C SER A 105 8.47 -9.34 -8.93
N ASN A 106 8.46 -8.23 -8.21
CA ASN A 106 9.13 -7.00 -8.60
C ASN A 106 10.03 -6.58 -7.43
N PRO A 107 11.29 -7.05 -7.38
CA PRO A 107 12.20 -6.79 -6.28
C PRO A 107 12.32 -5.28 -6.08
N SER A 108 11.54 -4.82 -5.11
CA SER A 108 11.02 -3.47 -5.14
C SER A 108 12.08 -2.45 -4.72
N HIS A 109 11.86 -1.20 -5.13
CA HIS A 109 12.51 -0.06 -4.49
C HIS A 109 12.03 0.13 -3.04
N LEU A 110 11.03 -0.63 -2.59
CA LEU A 110 10.45 -0.54 -1.25
C LEU A 110 11.54 -0.69 -0.20
N ARG A 111 11.61 0.32 0.67
CA ARG A 111 12.48 0.36 1.83
C ARG A 111 11.67 0.29 3.10
N ASP A 112 10.46 0.85 3.13
CA ASP A 112 9.69 0.94 4.35
C ASP A 112 8.31 0.26 4.17
N LEU A 113 8.00 -0.71 5.03
CA LEU A 113 6.68 -1.36 5.08
C LEU A 113 6.17 -1.38 6.52
N TYR A 114 4.95 -0.87 6.73
CA TYR A 114 4.28 -0.83 8.04
C TYR A 114 2.98 -1.63 7.96
N LEU A 115 2.88 -2.68 8.77
CA LEU A 115 1.74 -3.61 8.81
C LEU A 115 1.20 -3.84 10.23
N SER A 116 1.64 -3.07 11.22
CA SER A 116 1.14 -3.20 12.59
C SER A 116 -0.35 -2.89 12.71
N GLY A 117 -0.98 -3.38 13.78
CA GLY A 117 -2.43 -3.29 13.96
C GLY A 117 -3.24 -4.25 13.07
N ASN A 118 -2.60 -5.08 12.23
CA ASN A 118 -3.29 -6.09 11.43
C ASN A 118 -3.24 -7.50 12.07
N LYS A 119 -4.15 -8.38 11.66
CA LYS A 119 -4.29 -9.74 12.17
C LYS A 119 -3.58 -10.76 11.27
N LEU A 120 -2.26 -10.60 11.12
CA LEU A 120 -1.46 -11.39 10.16
C LEU A 120 -1.30 -12.87 10.54
N GLY A 121 -1.51 -13.22 11.82
CA GLY A 121 -1.29 -14.57 12.33
C GLY A 121 0.17 -15.02 12.30
N ASP A 122 0.43 -16.21 12.83
CA ASP A 122 1.80 -16.76 12.91
C ASP A 122 2.39 -17.00 11.51
N SER A 123 1.56 -17.48 10.57
CA SER A 123 1.95 -17.73 9.18
C SER A 123 2.34 -16.45 8.44
N GLY A 124 1.53 -15.38 8.58
CA GLY A 124 1.84 -14.08 8.00
C GLY A 124 3.12 -13.47 8.57
N ASN A 125 3.28 -13.53 9.91
CA ASN A 125 4.49 -13.04 10.59
C ASN A 125 5.74 -13.82 10.19
N LYS A 126 5.65 -15.14 10.04
CA LYS A 126 6.74 -15.98 9.52
C LYS A 126 7.10 -15.57 8.09
N THR A 127 6.11 -15.42 7.21
CA THR A 127 6.32 -15.03 5.81
C THR A 127 6.98 -13.64 5.70
N LEU A 128 6.60 -12.69 6.55
CA LEU A 128 7.23 -11.37 6.64
C LEU A 128 8.68 -11.45 7.11
N SER A 129 8.95 -12.28 8.12
CA SER A 129 10.29 -12.47 8.68
C SER A 129 11.23 -13.07 7.63
N GLU A 130 10.80 -14.14 6.96
CA GLU A 130 11.54 -14.75 5.85
C GLU A 130 11.79 -13.77 4.68
N PHE A 131 10.84 -12.88 4.40
CA PHE A 131 11.01 -11.86 3.38
C PHE A 131 12.03 -10.80 3.77
N LYS A 132 12.02 -10.36 5.05
CA LYS A 132 12.95 -9.36 5.58
C LYS A 132 14.39 -9.88 5.63
N ASP A 133 14.58 -11.15 5.97
CA ASP A 133 15.91 -11.77 6.12
C ASP A 133 16.59 -12.10 4.78
N ASN A 134 15.89 -11.88 3.65
CA ASN A 134 16.45 -12.08 2.33
C ASN A 134 17.30 -10.87 1.92
N GLU A 135 18.62 -11.06 1.87
CA GLU A 135 19.64 -10.02 1.57
C GLU A 135 19.41 -9.25 0.26
N ASN A 136 18.60 -9.78 -0.65
CA ASN A 136 18.22 -9.10 -1.89
C ASN A 136 17.21 -7.95 -1.67
N TYR A 137 16.59 -7.85 -0.49
CA TYR A 137 15.55 -6.87 -0.19
C TYR A 137 16.01 -5.96 0.96
N LYS A 138 16.27 -4.68 0.68
CA LYS A 138 16.63 -3.68 1.69
C LYS A 138 15.41 -3.15 2.45
N LEU A 139 14.52 -4.04 2.87
CA LEU A 139 13.27 -3.66 3.54
C LEU A 139 13.50 -3.46 5.04
N GLN A 140 13.36 -2.22 5.49
CA GLN A 140 13.11 -1.86 6.88
C GLN A 140 11.62 -2.03 7.18
N THR A 141 11.27 -3.16 7.79
CA THR A 141 9.95 -3.36 8.39
C THR A 141 9.92 -2.66 9.75
N LEU A 142 9.02 -1.70 9.91
CA LEU A 142 8.77 -1.00 11.16
C LEU A 142 7.40 -1.45 11.70
N TRP A 143 7.43 -1.96 12.92
CA TRP A 143 6.31 -2.55 13.65
C TRP A 143 5.71 -1.45 14.53
#